data_AF-A0A9P0DI42-F1
#
_entry.id   AF-A0A9P0DI42-F1
#
_cell.length_a   1.000
_cell.length_b   1.000
_cell.length_c   1.000
_cell.angle_alpha   90.00
_cell.angle_beta   90.00
_cell.angle_gamma   90.00
#
_symmetry.space_group_name_H-M   'P 1'
#
loop_
_entity.id
_entity.type
_entity.pdbx_description
1 polymer ?
#
loop_
_entity_poly.entity_id
_entity_poly.type
_entity_poly.pdbx_seq_one_letter_code
_entity_poly.pdbx_strand_id
1 'polypeptide(L)'
;MAADHLKLRLTGGLDNPTFWAACLKSSMAYSGEGLLLRNIGIYPYTNDWTSTDDPTVALAPTMAYILYHGRALKARQRPDRDSVFSILMAEYLSPALPADLFLDQEKARLEFRKIVYGLVYREANLAQISPDATREKYQRIMLAKEDFFPEPFLENIIQTEEHPIADDWPLLADIDITRPGTLPSIESAMRVLYFIATEVSGKMKILGLDIIVNAVIAVHKRAIVSDVYLEKIKNTIMLDLKIQVDIAHKYIYTFYQQFGGQIDDANIHLLMRRIWENQIPKNALRFTLTMMQTFPGGLTSLITIGRAIKKYDDFNWGIIFNMFPEDTVNYFNGVTVVDGNVYYALRRNLGIVKTTCYANLAWIAQELLIRVGGELSLSGYRGWKCPVAQKSAADKLIAAYITGRNQGIEIVNDNDPGIVRHPYHARLLELVKSDKNRQLFGR
;
A
#
# COMPACT_ATOMS: atom_id res chain seq x y z
N MET A 1 -15.65 -13.68 40.85
CA MET A 1 -16.30 -14.12 39.60
C MET A 1 -15.49 -13.58 38.44
N ALA A 2 -14.60 -14.42 37.95
CA ALA A 2 -13.77 -14.19 36.77
C ALA A 2 -14.23 -15.16 35.67
N ALA A 3 -13.88 -14.82 34.44
CA ALA A 3 -13.94 -15.59 33.19
C ALA A 3 -15.20 -15.41 32.31
N ASP A 4 -14.90 -15.43 31.01
CA ASP A 4 -15.78 -15.77 29.87
C ASP A 4 -16.46 -14.68 29.05
N HIS A 5 -15.70 -13.65 28.69
CA HIS A 5 -15.92 -12.98 27.39
C HIS A 5 -14.68 -13.12 26.48
N LEU A 6 -14.73 -14.21 25.70
CA LEU A 6 -14.12 -14.43 24.39
C LEU A 6 -12.72 -13.85 24.16
N LYS A 7 -11.73 -14.64 24.58
CA LYS A 7 -10.48 -14.81 23.82
C LYS A 7 -10.82 -15.44 22.46
N LEU A 8 -11.08 -14.61 21.44
CA LEU A 8 -10.79 -15.00 20.05
C LEU A 8 -9.26 -14.99 19.90
N ARG A 9 -8.60 -16.03 20.43
CA ARG A 9 -7.21 -16.33 20.10
C ARG A 9 -7.16 -16.68 18.62
N LEU A 10 -6.60 -15.78 17.83
CA LEU A 10 -6.30 -15.95 16.41
C LEU A 10 -5.18 -16.98 16.28
N THR A 11 -5.51 -18.28 16.39
CA THR A 11 -4.55 -19.36 16.14
C THR A 11 -4.16 -19.38 14.67
N GLY A 12 -3.11 -18.65 14.32
CA GLY A 12 -2.41 -18.68 13.05
C GLY A 12 -0.90 -18.68 13.28
N GLY A 13 -0.10 -18.87 12.23
CA GLY A 13 1.37 -18.94 12.30
C GLY A 13 2.10 -17.69 12.83
N LEU A 14 1.38 -16.72 13.38
CA LEU A 14 1.80 -15.38 13.76
C LEU A 14 1.77 -15.19 15.28
N ASP A 15 0.95 -15.99 15.97
CA ASP A 15 1.08 -16.28 17.40
C ASP A 15 2.22 -17.28 17.65
N ASN A 16 3.00 -17.60 16.62
CA ASN A 16 4.20 -18.42 16.74
C ASN A 16 5.44 -17.51 16.67
N PRO A 17 5.97 -17.06 17.83
CA PRO A 17 7.26 -16.36 17.92
C PRO A 17 8.38 -17.07 17.15
N THR A 18 8.30 -18.39 16.99
CA THR A 18 9.27 -19.21 16.23
C THR A 18 9.24 -18.90 14.73
N PHE A 19 8.09 -18.57 14.15
CA PHE A 19 7.97 -18.18 12.74
C PHE A 19 8.64 -16.83 12.49
N TRP A 20 8.32 -15.83 13.33
CA TRP A 20 8.95 -14.51 13.26
C TRP A 20 10.44 -14.59 13.56
N ALA A 21 10.84 -15.37 14.58
CA ALA A 21 12.24 -15.64 14.85
C ALA A 21 12.93 -16.31 13.65
N ALA A 22 12.31 -17.21 12.89
CA ALA A 22 12.92 -17.82 11.70
C ALA A 22 13.01 -16.87 10.50
N CYS A 23 11.96 -16.10 10.22
CA CYS A 23 11.95 -15.10 9.14
C CYS A 23 12.94 -13.96 9.41
N LEU A 24 13.11 -13.57 10.67
CA LEU A 24 14.01 -12.49 11.05
C LEU A 24 15.44 -12.99 11.27
N LYS A 25 15.65 -14.17 11.90
CA LYS A 25 16.99 -14.82 12.02
C LYS A 25 17.64 -15.13 10.68
N SER A 26 16.86 -15.31 9.61
CA SER A 26 17.41 -15.51 8.27
C SER A 26 17.86 -14.20 7.59
N SER A 27 17.44 -13.03 8.10
CA SER A 27 17.97 -11.74 7.65
C SER A 27 19.17 -11.35 8.52
N MET A 28 20.35 -11.18 7.89
CA MET A 28 21.60 -10.87 8.60
C MET A 28 21.52 -9.59 9.48
N ALA A 29 20.62 -8.67 9.14
CA ALA A 29 20.43 -7.40 9.84
C ALA A 29 19.45 -7.44 11.02
N TYR A 30 18.76 -8.58 11.28
CA TYR A 30 18.02 -8.79 12.52
C TYR A 30 18.90 -9.58 13.49
N SER A 31 19.84 -8.88 14.13
CA SER A 31 20.81 -9.40 15.12
C SER A 31 20.17 -9.88 16.43
N GLY A 32 18.85 -10.11 16.47
CA GLY A 32 18.11 -10.33 17.72
C GLY A 32 17.93 -9.06 18.56
N GLU A 33 18.41 -7.91 18.08
CA GLU A 33 18.32 -6.61 18.73
C GLU A 33 16.99 -5.89 18.49
N GLY A 34 15.96 -6.54 17.94
CA GLY A 34 14.63 -5.95 17.72
C GLY A 34 14.56 -4.83 16.65
N LEU A 35 13.34 -4.49 16.26
CA LEU A 35 12.99 -3.34 15.43
C LEU A 35 13.03 -2.04 16.25
N LEU A 36 13.33 -0.89 15.65
CA LEU A 36 13.59 0.34 16.42
C LEU A 36 12.87 1.60 15.93
N LEU A 37 12.66 1.76 14.62
CA LEU A 37 12.10 2.95 13.97
C LEU A 37 10.83 3.49 14.64
N ARG A 38 9.85 2.63 14.95
CA ARG A 38 8.56 3.08 15.54
C ARG A 38 8.71 3.58 16.97
N ASN A 39 9.68 3.04 17.68
CA ASN A 39 9.93 3.35 19.07
C ASN A 39 11.04 4.40 19.23
N ILE A 40 11.54 4.99 18.13
CA ILE A 40 12.38 6.20 18.21
C ILE A 40 11.55 7.33 18.85
N GLY A 41 10.29 7.47 18.46
CA GLY A 41 9.38 8.46 19.04
C GLY A 41 9.86 9.89 18.87
N ILE A 42 10.38 10.22 17.69
CA ILE A 42 10.75 11.57 17.24
C ILE A 42 10.32 11.72 15.78
N TYR A 43 9.95 12.92 15.37
CA TYR A 43 9.52 13.23 14.00
C TYR A 43 10.64 12.89 12.98
N PRO A 44 10.34 12.32 11.79
CA PRO A 44 9.03 11.95 11.25
C PRO A 44 8.52 10.56 11.68
N TYR A 45 9.23 9.86 12.58
CA TYR A 45 8.87 8.53 13.05
C TYR A 45 7.91 8.52 14.25
N THR A 46 7.24 9.64 14.51
CA THR A 46 6.08 9.68 15.41
C THR A 46 4.90 8.92 14.77
N ASN A 47 3.88 8.59 15.56
CA ASN A 47 2.72 7.84 15.06
C ASN A 47 1.85 8.63 14.05
N ASP A 48 2.21 9.87 13.71
CA ASP A 48 1.42 10.76 12.87
C ASP A 48 2.09 11.04 11.52
N TRP A 49 1.87 10.12 10.57
CA TRP A 49 2.41 10.18 9.20
C TRP A 49 1.46 10.87 8.22
N THR A 50 0.58 11.74 8.72
CA THR A 50 -0.58 12.23 7.94
C THR A 50 -0.28 13.41 7.02
N SER A 51 0.83 14.13 7.23
CA SER A 51 1.17 15.29 6.40
C SER A 51 1.87 14.88 5.10
N THR A 52 1.15 14.97 3.99
CA THR A 52 1.69 14.69 2.63
C THR A 52 2.48 15.85 2.03
N ASP A 53 2.35 17.04 2.63
CA ASP A 53 2.96 18.28 2.16
C ASP A 53 4.26 18.60 2.90
N ASP A 54 4.60 17.84 3.93
CA ASP A 54 5.88 18.00 4.61
C ASP A 54 7.00 17.27 3.85
N PRO A 55 8.01 17.99 3.33
CA PRO A 55 9.14 17.39 2.62
C PRO A 55 9.91 16.36 3.47
N THR A 56 9.82 16.44 4.80
CA THR A 56 10.40 15.47 5.74
C THR A 56 9.71 14.13 5.69
N VAL A 57 8.38 14.11 5.62
CA VAL A 57 7.61 12.87 5.52
C VAL A 57 7.96 12.12 4.24
N ALA A 58 8.22 12.85 3.15
CA ALA A 58 8.66 12.27 1.88
C ALA A 58 10.09 11.69 1.93
N LEU A 59 10.96 12.20 2.81
CA LEU A 59 12.34 11.71 2.98
C LEU A 59 12.47 10.58 3.98
N ALA A 60 11.47 10.39 4.85
CA ALA A 60 11.52 9.40 5.91
C ALA A 60 11.78 7.95 5.45
N PRO A 61 11.25 7.45 4.30
CA PRO A 61 11.63 6.13 3.80
C PRO A 61 13.14 6.03 3.47
N THR A 62 13.70 7.10 2.90
CA THR A 62 15.13 7.20 2.57
C THR A 62 15.98 7.26 3.84
N MET A 63 15.58 8.09 4.81
CA MET A 63 16.22 8.15 6.13
C MET A 63 16.22 6.79 6.82
N ALA A 64 15.10 6.06 6.76
CA ALA A 64 14.97 4.77 7.38
C ALA A 64 15.82 3.69 6.68
N TYR A 65 15.93 3.76 5.35
CA TYR A 65 16.88 2.91 4.60
C TYR A 65 18.33 3.18 5.02
N ILE A 66 18.74 4.46 5.09
CA ILE A 66 20.09 4.86 5.52
C ILE A 66 20.37 4.36 6.94
N LEU A 67 19.40 4.49 7.84
CA LEU A 67 19.51 3.99 9.21
C LEU A 67 19.76 2.48 9.23
N TYR A 68 18.97 1.69 8.50
CA TYR A 68 19.15 0.24 8.44
C TYR A 68 20.44 -0.20 7.75
N HIS A 69 20.88 0.56 6.76
CA HIS A 69 22.20 0.39 6.15
C HIS A 69 23.32 0.63 7.18
N GLY A 70 23.22 1.71 7.95
CA GLY A 70 24.13 2.03 9.05
C GLY A 70 24.14 0.96 10.14
N ARG A 71 22.97 0.37 10.44
CA ARG A 71 22.85 -0.73 11.39
C ARG A 71 23.68 -1.95 10.95
N ALA A 72 23.59 -2.33 9.67
CA ALA A 72 24.39 -3.43 9.13
C ALA A 72 25.89 -3.11 9.16
N LEU A 73 26.28 -1.88 8.81
CA LEU A 73 27.68 -1.42 8.89
C LEU A 73 28.21 -1.46 10.33
N LYS A 74 27.41 -1.04 11.32
CA LYS A 74 27.75 -1.10 12.75
C LYS A 74 28.02 -2.54 13.19
N ALA A 75 27.23 -3.50 12.71
CA ALA A 75 27.43 -4.92 12.94
C ALA A 75 28.68 -5.51 12.22
N ARG A 76 29.47 -4.66 11.54
CA ARG A 76 30.61 -5.04 10.67
C ARG A 76 30.21 -6.01 9.57
N GLN A 77 28.95 -5.99 9.18
CA GLN A 77 28.43 -6.79 8.08
C GLN A 77 28.42 -5.92 6.83
N ARG A 78 28.63 -6.55 5.66
CA ARG A 78 28.35 -5.88 4.40
C ARG A 78 26.82 -5.73 4.32
N PRO A 79 26.28 -4.51 4.19
CA PRO A 79 24.86 -4.31 4.07
C PRO A 79 24.35 -5.03 2.82
N ASP A 80 23.60 -6.11 3.04
CA ASP A 80 22.85 -6.77 2.01
C ASP A 80 21.58 -5.98 1.76
N ARG A 81 21.41 -5.50 0.52
CA ARG A 81 20.26 -4.69 0.15
C ARG A 81 18.96 -5.41 0.43
N ASP A 82 18.91 -6.72 0.16
CA ASP A 82 17.68 -7.49 0.28
C ASP A 82 17.24 -7.62 1.75
N SER A 83 18.20 -7.80 2.64
CA SER A 83 17.98 -7.82 4.09
C SER A 83 17.51 -6.45 4.61
N VAL A 84 18.19 -5.36 4.23
CA VAL A 84 17.81 -3.99 4.61
C VAL A 84 16.39 -3.67 4.11
N PHE A 85 16.10 -4.03 2.85
CA PHE A 85 14.82 -3.80 2.23
C PHE A 85 13.70 -4.56 2.93
N SER A 86 13.92 -5.85 3.25
CA SER A 86 12.91 -6.69 3.92
C SER A 86 12.60 -6.17 5.33
N ILE A 87 13.61 -5.80 6.11
CA ILE A 87 13.40 -5.25 7.45
C ILE A 87 12.72 -3.89 7.38
N LEU A 88 13.15 -3.02 6.45
CA LEU A 88 12.52 -1.71 6.35
C LEU A 88 11.06 -1.85 5.93
N MET A 89 10.75 -2.74 5.00
CA MET A 89 9.37 -3.02 4.67
C MET A 89 8.56 -3.53 5.87
N ALA A 90 9.13 -4.41 6.69
CA ALA A 90 8.51 -4.87 7.93
C ALA A 90 8.18 -3.68 8.83
N GLU A 91 9.20 -2.90 9.16
CA GLU A 91 9.09 -1.89 10.20
C GLU A 91 8.35 -0.64 9.74
N TYR A 92 8.57 -0.20 8.51
CA TYR A 92 7.98 1.01 7.97
C TYR A 92 6.51 0.80 7.58
N LEU A 93 6.16 -0.38 7.05
CA LEU A 93 4.87 -0.59 6.39
C LEU A 93 3.92 -1.51 7.17
N SER A 94 4.40 -2.43 8.02
CA SER A 94 3.50 -3.41 8.63
C SER A 94 2.51 -2.78 9.62
N PRO A 95 1.19 -2.85 9.41
CA PRO A 95 0.25 -2.11 10.26
C PRO A 95 0.22 -2.60 11.73
N ALA A 96 0.56 -3.86 12.00
CA ALA A 96 0.49 -4.46 13.33
C ALA A 96 1.55 -5.56 13.51
N LEU A 97 2.81 -5.19 13.73
CA LEU A 97 3.82 -6.15 14.18
C LEU A 97 3.67 -6.36 15.70
N PRO A 98 3.89 -7.59 16.21
CA PRO A 98 3.93 -7.86 17.64
C PRO A 98 4.90 -6.92 18.37
N ALA A 99 4.47 -6.39 19.52
CA ALA A 99 5.22 -5.39 20.26
C ALA A 99 6.58 -5.91 20.78
N ASP A 100 6.69 -7.22 21.02
CA ASP A 100 7.91 -7.91 21.46
C ASP A 100 9.00 -8.01 20.38
N LEU A 101 8.66 -7.73 19.11
CA LEU A 101 9.65 -7.58 18.05
C LEU A 101 10.38 -6.24 18.11
N PHE A 102 9.86 -5.25 18.83
CA PHE A 102 10.47 -3.92 18.93
C PHE A 102 11.31 -3.78 20.19
N LEU A 103 12.38 -3.01 20.07
CA LEU A 103 13.07 -2.45 21.22
C LEU A 103 12.12 -1.54 22.00
N ASP A 104 12.21 -1.56 23.33
CA ASP A 104 11.60 -0.49 24.12
C ASP A 104 12.13 0.88 23.67
N GLN A 105 11.38 1.94 23.95
CA GLN A 105 11.69 3.28 23.45
C GLN A 105 13.09 3.75 23.86
N GLU A 106 13.50 3.52 25.11
CA GLU A 106 14.82 3.93 25.59
C GLU A 106 15.95 3.24 24.80
N LYS A 107 15.86 1.92 24.62
CA LYS A 107 16.82 1.15 23.82
C LYS A 107 16.79 1.54 22.34
N ALA A 108 15.61 1.75 21.77
CA ALA A 108 15.45 2.18 20.38
C ALA A 108 16.15 3.52 20.13
N ARG A 109 15.94 4.50 21.03
CA ARG A 109 16.59 5.81 21.00
C ARG A 109 18.10 5.72 21.18
N LEU A 110 18.59 4.88 22.09
CA LEU A 110 20.02 4.64 22.28
C LEU A 110 20.66 4.01 21.03
N GLU A 111 20.03 2.98 20.47
CA GLU A 111 20.54 2.28 19.29
C GLU A 111 20.52 3.17 18.05
N PHE A 112 19.45 3.94 17.85
CA PHE A 112 19.35 4.96 16.81
C PHE A 112 20.55 5.92 16.83
N ARG A 113 20.85 6.52 18.00
CA ARG A 113 21.98 7.44 18.18
C ARG A 113 23.32 6.78 17.84
N LYS A 114 23.56 5.55 18.31
CA LYS A 114 24.78 4.79 18.00
C LYS A 114 24.94 4.54 16.50
N ILE A 115 23.83 4.24 15.80
CA ILE A 115 23.85 3.97 14.36
C ILE A 115 24.20 5.25 13.59
N VAL A 116 23.47 6.34 13.84
CA VAL A 116 23.71 7.62 13.15
C VAL A 116 25.12 8.13 13.43
N TYR A 117 25.57 8.05 14.67
CA TYR A 117 26.94 8.42 15.01
C TYR A 117 27.96 7.56 14.25
N GLY A 118 27.77 6.24 14.23
CA GLY A 118 28.65 5.31 13.50
C GLY A 118 28.67 5.52 11.98
N LEU A 119 27.59 6.06 11.41
CA LEU A 119 27.55 6.48 10.01
C LEU A 119 28.52 7.63 9.75
N VAL A 120 28.47 8.67 10.58
CA VAL A 120 29.30 9.87 10.40
C VAL A 120 30.75 9.66 10.80
N TYR A 121 31.00 8.88 11.87
CA TYR A 121 32.33 8.72 12.44
C TYR A 121 33.34 8.08 11.48
N ARG A 122 32.88 7.22 10.57
CA ARG A 122 33.76 6.55 9.60
C ARG A 122 33.52 7.12 8.21
N GLU A 123 34.50 7.82 7.67
CA GLU A 123 34.47 8.31 6.28
C GLU A 123 34.13 7.21 5.27
N ALA A 124 34.64 5.99 5.49
CA ALA A 124 34.34 4.83 4.65
C ALA A 124 32.85 4.40 4.68
N ASN A 125 32.12 4.70 5.76
CA ASN A 125 30.67 4.42 5.84
C ASN A 125 29.89 5.49 5.07
N LEU A 126 30.27 6.77 5.22
CA LEU A 126 29.68 7.87 4.44
C LEU A 126 29.93 7.70 2.94
N ALA A 127 31.15 7.34 2.54
CA ALA A 127 31.49 7.12 1.14
C ALA A 127 30.71 5.95 0.50
N GLN A 128 30.29 4.96 1.30
CA GLN A 128 29.42 3.87 0.82
C GLN A 128 27.97 4.34 0.58
N ILE A 129 27.51 5.34 1.31
CA ILE A 129 26.15 5.88 1.23
C ILE A 129 26.05 7.04 0.23
N SER A 130 27.10 7.83 0.12
CA SER A 130 27.21 8.95 -0.80
C SER A 130 28.67 9.05 -1.23
N PRO A 131 29.04 8.51 -2.40
CA PRO A 131 30.42 8.55 -2.88
C PRO A 131 30.99 9.98 -2.97
N ASP A 132 30.11 10.97 -3.18
CA ASP A 132 30.45 12.40 -3.26
C ASP A 132 30.47 13.09 -1.89
N ALA A 133 30.18 12.37 -0.80
CA ALA A 133 30.21 12.91 0.55
C ALA A 133 31.65 12.96 1.08
N THR A 134 32.21 14.16 1.22
CA THR A 134 33.47 14.36 1.96
C THR A 134 33.18 14.66 3.43
N ARG A 135 34.10 14.27 4.31
CA ARG A 135 34.04 14.63 5.74
C ARG A 135 33.95 16.14 5.95
N GLU A 136 34.65 16.93 5.14
CA GLU A 136 34.61 18.39 5.19
C GLU A 136 33.24 18.96 4.81
N LYS A 137 32.50 18.33 3.88
CA LYS A 137 31.12 18.71 3.56
C LYS A 137 30.23 18.45 4.78
N TYR A 138 30.37 17.29 5.41
CA TYR A 138 29.64 16.94 6.64
C TYR A 138 29.97 17.85 7.83
N GLN A 139 31.25 18.13 8.06
CA GLN A 139 31.69 19.02 9.14
C GLN A 139 31.19 20.44 8.95
N ARG A 140 31.25 20.98 7.73
CA ARG A 140 30.68 22.30 7.42
C ARG A 140 29.18 22.37 7.69
N ILE A 141 28.48 21.25 7.60
CA ILE A 141 27.02 21.20 7.75
C ILE A 141 26.61 20.94 9.19
N MET A 142 27.39 20.17 9.95
CA MET A 142 27.26 20.15 11.42
C MET A 142 27.51 21.52 12.06
N LEU A 143 28.28 22.38 11.38
CA LEU A 143 28.54 23.77 11.78
C LEU A 143 27.54 24.78 11.17
N ALA A 144 26.77 24.39 10.14
CA ALA A 144 25.77 25.25 9.52
C ALA A 144 24.49 25.23 10.36
N LYS A 145 24.32 26.28 11.17
CA LYS A 145 23.15 26.51 12.04
C LYS A 145 21.85 26.57 11.24
N GLU A 146 20.77 26.04 11.84
CA GLU A 146 19.31 26.19 11.61
C GLU A 146 18.75 26.38 10.18
N ASP A 147 19.33 27.22 9.33
CA ASP A 147 18.83 27.62 7.99
C ASP A 147 18.72 26.46 6.97
N PHE A 148 19.30 25.30 7.26
CA PHE A 148 19.33 24.14 6.34
C PHE A 148 18.10 23.23 6.46
N PHE A 149 17.31 23.39 7.52
CA PHE A 149 16.18 22.51 7.80
C PHE A 149 14.87 23.23 7.49
N PRO A 150 13.86 22.53 6.92
CA PRO A 150 12.53 23.11 6.76
C PRO A 150 11.98 23.55 8.13
N GLU A 151 11.33 24.72 8.19
CA GLU A 151 10.60 25.21 9.38
C GLU A 151 9.72 24.12 10.04
N PRO A 152 8.89 23.35 9.30
CA PRO A 152 8.09 22.26 9.90
C PRO A 152 8.93 21.16 10.57
N PHE A 153 10.13 20.88 10.07
CA PHE A 153 11.02 19.90 10.68
C PHE A 153 11.61 20.41 12.00
N LEU A 154 12.03 21.68 12.02
CA LEU A 154 12.57 22.32 13.21
C LEU A 154 11.50 22.47 14.29
N GLU A 155 10.33 23.00 13.95
CA GLU A 155 9.21 23.16 14.88
C GLU A 155 8.80 21.83 15.54
N ASN A 156 8.71 20.75 14.76
CA ASN A 156 8.29 19.44 15.27
C ASN A 156 9.39 18.69 16.04
N ILE A 157 10.67 18.98 15.80
CA ILE A 157 11.80 18.38 16.55
C ILE A 157 12.15 19.19 17.80
N ILE A 158 11.95 20.51 17.80
CA ILE A 158 12.27 21.38 18.94
C ILE A 158 11.24 21.23 20.07
N GLN A 159 10.00 20.83 19.75
CA GLN A 159 8.97 20.57 20.76
C GLN A 159 9.30 19.42 21.73
N THR A 160 10.36 18.63 21.51
CA THR A 160 10.70 17.48 22.38
C THR A 160 11.69 17.75 23.51
N GLU A 161 12.50 18.82 23.51
CA GLU A 161 13.28 19.33 24.67
C GLU A 161 14.11 20.59 24.30
N GLU A 162 14.23 21.56 25.22
CA GLU A 162 14.93 22.87 25.05
C GLU A 162 16.48 22.75 25.12
N HIS A 163 17.12 21.97 24.25
CA HIS A 163 18.58 21.89 24.19
C HIS A 163 19.19 22.65 22.99
N PRO A 164 20.04 23.68 23.22
CA PRO A 164 20.71 24.40 22.14
C PRO A 164 21.71 23.49 21.39
N ILE A 165 21.61 23.55 20.07
CA ILE A 165 22.09 22.59 19.05
C ILE A 165 23.63 22.48 18.96
N ALA A 166 24.36 23.51 19.40
CA ALA A 166 25.77 23.68 19.08
C ALA A 166 26.75 23.02 20.07
N ASP A 167 26.30 22.69 21.28
CA ASP A 167 27.22 22.28 22.36
C ASP A 167 27.28 20.75 22.58
N ASP A 168 26.35 20.00 21.98
CA ASP A 168 26.14 18.57 22.29
C ASP A 168 26.72 17.60 21.25
N TRP A 169 27.20 18.06 20.09
CA TRP A 169 27.89 17.19 19.13
C TRP A 169 29.39 17.27 19.38
N PRO A 170 30.00 16.27 20.06
CA PRO A 170 31.40 16.39 20.40
C PRO A 170 32.22 16.31 19.11
N LEU A 171 33.35 17.02 19.07
CA LEU A 171 34.28 16.90 17.96
C LEU A 171 34.58 15.42 17.74
N LEU A 172 34.44 14.95 16.49
CA LEU A 172 34.56 13.54 16.10
C LEU A 172 35.87 12.87 16.55
N ALA A 173 36.86 13.62 17.05
CA ALA A 173 38.13 13.10 17.56
C ALA A 173 38.05 12.55 19.00
N ASP A 174 37.08 12.94 19.82
CA ASP A 174 37.17 12.80 21.29
C ASP A 174 36.13 11.85 21.94
N ILE A 175 35.40 11.07 21.15
CA ILE A 175 34.24 10.30 21.63
C ILE A 175 34.52 8.81 21.72
N ASP A 176 34.44 8.29 22.95
CA ASP A 176 34.33 6.86 23.23
C ASP A 176 32.87 6.41 23.10
N ILE A 177 32.54 5.72 21.99
CA ILE A 177 31.19 5.18 21.71
C ILE A 177 30.71 4.13 22.70
N THR A 178 31.59 3.66 23.59
CA THR A 178 31.22 2.72 24.66
C THR A 178 30.71 3.44 25.92
N ARG A 179 30.87 4.77 26.02
CA ARG A 179 30.40 5.58 27.15
C ARG A 179 29.04 6.23 26.83
N PRO A 180 27.98 5.98 27.63
CA PRO A 180 26.63 6.50 27.37
C PRO A 180 26.49 8.02 27.35
N GLY A 181 27.43 8.77 27.95
CA GLY A 181 27.37 10.25 28.06
C GLY A 181 28.06 11.02 26.93
N THR A 182 28.57 10.35 25.89
CA THR A 182 29.30 10.99 24.78
C THR A 182 28.53 10.96 23.46
N LEU A 183 27.34 10.36 23.45
CA LEU A 183 26.48 10.30 22.28
C LEU A 183 25.66 11.59 22.15
N PRO A 184 25.42 12.07 20.92
CA PRO A 184 24.61 13.26 20.69
C PRO A 184 23.16 13.06 21.16
N SER A 185 22.43 14.15 21.36
CA SER A 185 20.97 14.07 21.61
C SER A 185 20.23 13.37 20.46
N ILE A 186 19.01 12.90 20.73
CA ILE A 186 18.23 12.18 19.72
C ILE A 186 17.79 13.13 18.59
N GLU A 187 17.47 14.37 18.92
CA GLU A 187 17.15 15.47 18.02
C GLU A 187 18.32 15.74 17.09
N SER A 188 19.53 15.83 17.64
CA SER A 188 20.75 16.02 16.86
C SER A 188 21.00 14.85 15.91
N ALA A 189 20.86 13.62 16.40
CA ALA A 189 20.99 12.43 15.54
C ALA A 189 19.93 12.40 14.43
N MET A 190 18.71 12.85 14.71
CA MET A 190 17.64 12.92 13.69
C MET A 190 17.94 13.96 12.61
N ARG A 191 18.40 15.15 13.00
CA ARG A 191 18.85 16.20 12.08
C ARG A 191 19.97 15.72 11.16
N VAL A 192 20.95 15.01 11.73
CA VAL A 192 22.04 14.41 10.96
C VAL A 192 21.53 13.35 9.98
N LEU A 193 20.64 12.46 10.40
CA LEU A 193 20.06 11.47 9.50
C LEU A 193 19.25 12.10 8.37
N TYR A 194 18.43 13.10 8.69
CA TYR A 194 17.66 13.87 7.71
C TYR A 194 18.60 14.50 6.68
N PHE A 195 19.67 15.14 7.16
CA PHE A 195 20.66 15.77 6.33
C PHE A 195 21.40 14.76 5.43
N ILE A 196 21.79 13.59 5.95
CA ILE A 196 22.35 12.51 5.12
C ILE A 196 21.35 12.19 3.99
N ALA A 197 20.05 12.06 4.31
CA ALA A 197 19.01 11.74 3.34
C ALA A 197 18.74 12.84 2.29
N THR A 198 18.99 14.12 2.58
CA THR A 198 18.88 15.20 1.59
C THR A 198 20.07 15.24 0.64
N GLU A 199 21.26 14.93 1.15
CA GLU A 199 22.51 15.02 0.40
C GLU A 199 22.93 13.76 -0.33
N VAL A 200 22.34 12.61 -0.02
CA VAL A 200 22.63 11.39 -0.78
C VAL A 200 22.36 11.63 -2.27
N SER A 201 23.39 11.40 -3.08
CA SER A 201 23.31 11.48 -4.54
C SER A 201 23.00 10.11 -5.14
N GLY A 202 22.59 10.11 -6.41
CA GLY A 202 22.44 8.89 -7.21
C GLY A 202 21.41 7.91 -6.66
N LYS A 203 21.79 6.62 -6.57
CA LYS A 203 20.87 5.52 -6.28
C LYS A 203 20.24 5.64 -4.89
N MET A 204 20.97 6.11 -3.88
CA MET A 204 20.51 6.11 -2.48
C MET A 204 19.34 7.07 -2.22
N LYS A 205 19.22 8.16 -3.00
CA LYS A 205 18.08 9.09 -2.96
C LYS A 205 16.76 8.44 -3.38
N ILE A 206 16.85 7.42 -4.23
CA ILE A 206 15.71 6.77 -4.89
C ILE A 206 15.20 5.57 -4.09
N LEU A 207 16.03 5.02 -3.19
CA LEU A 207 15.75 3.76 -2.50
C LEU A 207 14.52 3.84 -1.58
N GLY A 208 14.21 5.00 -1.01
CA GLY A 208 12.97 5.20 -0.26
C GLY A 208 11.73 4.93 -1.13
N LEU A 209 11.74 5.43 -2.36
CA LEU A 209 10.66 5.22 -3.33
C LEU A 209 10.61 3.76 -3.81
N ASP A 210 11.76 3.11 -4.02
CA ASP A 210 11.80 1.69 -4.38
C ASP A 210 11.02 0.84 -3.35
N ILE A 211 11.21 1.13 -2.06
CA ILE A 211 10.58 0.39 -0.97
C ILE A 211 9.07 0.56 -1.01
N ILE A 212 8.60 1.80 -1.13
CA ILE A 212 7.18 2.11 -1.25
C ILE A 212 6.56 1.39 -2.46
N VAL A 213 7.17 1.56 -3.64
CA VAL A 213 6.63 1.03 -4.89
C VAL A 213 6.57 -0.50 -4.89
N ASN A 214 7.63 -1.18 -4.46
CA ASN A 214 7.63 -2.64 -4.38
C ASN A 214 6.57 -3.14 -3.40
N ALA A 215 6.37 -2.49 -2.25
CA ALA A 215 5.34 -2.90 -1.29
C ALA A 215 3.93 -2.70 -1.85
N VAL A 216 3.66 -1.53 -2.43
CA VAL A 216 2.38 -1.24 -3.07
C VAL A 216 2.05 -2.31 -4.11
N ILE A 217 3.02 -2.65 -4.97
CA ILE A 217 2.85 -3.70 -5.98
C ILE A 217 2.66 -5.06 -5.31
N ALA A 218 3.38 -5.37 -4.24
CA ALA A 218 3.27 -6.63 -3.54
C ALA A 218 1.90 -6.85 -2.92
N VAL A 219 1.35 -5.84 -2.24
CA VAL A 219 -0.03 -5.86 -1.73
C VAL A 219 -1.02 -5.96 -2.88
N HIS A 220 -0.84 -5.14 -3.91
CA HIS A 220 -1.77 -5.05 -5.02
C HIS A 220 -1.84 -6.33 -5.87
N LYS A 221 -0.69 -6.94 -6.20
CA LYS A 221 -0.57 -8.12 -7.06
C LYS A 221 -0.44 -9.43 -6.30
N ARG A 222 -0.40 -9.38 -4.96
CA ARG A 222 -0.30 -10.57 -4.10
C ARG A 222 0.88 -11.47 -4.46
N ALA A 223 2.05 -10.86 -4.63
CA ALA A 223 3.28 -11.47 -5.16
C ALA A 223 3.25 -11.99 -6.62
N ILE A 224 2.09 -12.05 -7.30
CA ILE A 224 1.99 -12.57 -8.66
C ILE A 224 1.98 -11.40 -9.65
N VAL A 225 3.17 -11.06 -10.13
CA VAL A 225 3.37 -9.99 -11.11
C VAL A 225 4.04 -10.54 -12.36
N SER A 226 3.89 -9.88 -13.51
CA SER A 226 4.60 -10.22 -14.74
C SER A 226 5.68 -9.18 -15.04
N ASP A 227 6.74 -9.58 -15.73
CA ASP A 227 7.82 -8.65 -16.14
C ASP A 227 7.28 -7.47 -16.95
N VAL A 228 6.35 -7.74 -17.88
CA VAL A 228 5.68 -6.71 -18.69
C VAL A 228 4.98 -5.66 -17.81
N TYR A 229 4.36 -6.08 -16.70
CA TYR A 229 3.74 -5.16 -15.77
C TYR A 229 4.80 -4.35 -15.01
N LEU A 230 5.88 -4.97 -14.56
CA LEU A 230 6.95 -4.27 -13.85
C LEU A 230 7.61 -3.21 -14.74
N GLU A 231 7.94 -3.55 -15.98
CA GLU A 231 8.52 -2.61 -16.95
C GLU A 231 7.56 -1.46 -17.27
N LYS A 232 6.26 -1.74 -17.37
CA LYS A 232 5.25 -0.67 -17.51
C LYS A 232 5.30 0.30 -16.32
N ILE A 233 5.37 -0.20 -15.09
CA ILE A 233 5.41 0.65 -13.89
C ILE A 233 6.73 1.44 -13.82
N LYS A 234 7.88 0.80 -14.08
CA LYS A 234 9.20 1.47 -14.14
C LYS A 234 9.19 2.63 -15.14
N ASN A 235 8.69 2.38 -16.36
CA ASN A 235 8.59 3.41 -17.39
C ASN A 235 7.64 4.54 -16.99
N THR A 236 6.52 4.21 -16.33
CA THR A 236 5.56 5.20 -15.84
C THR A 236 6.20 6.14 -14.82
N ILE A 237 6.93 5.60 -13.85
CA ILE A 237 7.62 6.39 -12.82
C ILE A 237 8.78 7.20 -13.43
N MET A 238 9.54 6.60 -14.35
CA MET A 238 10.62 7.30 -15.05
C MET A 238 10.11 8.49 -15.87
N LEU A 239 8.95 8.35 -16.52
CA LEU A 239 8.36 9.44 -17.30
C LEU A 239 7.92 10.61 -16.42
N ASP A 240 7.32 10.32 -15.26
CA ASP A 240 6.77 11.31 -14.33
C ASP A 240 7.85 11.99 -13.48
N LEU A 241 8.73 11.19 -12.87
CA LEU A 241 9.70 11.66 -11.87
C LEU A 241 11.11 11.85 -12.42
N LYS A 242 11.40 11.37 -13.64
CA LYS A 242 12.76 11.32 -14.22
C LYS A 242 13.75 10.52 -13.38
N ILE A 243 13.22 9.54 -12.64
CA ILE A 243 13.96 8.70 -11.70
C ILE A 243 13.78 7.24 -12.09
N GLN A 244 14.88 6.49 -12.14
CA GLN A 244 14.87 5.05 -12.38
C GLN A 244 14.72 4.32 -11.04
N VAL A 245 13.53 3.77 -10.80
CA VAL A 245 13.26 2.92 -9.65
C VAL A 245 13.63 1.47 -9.91
N ASP A 246 14.09 0.78 -8.88
CA ASP A 246 14.37 -0.64 -8.92
C ASP A 246 13.20 -1.45 -8.37
N ILE A 247 12.48 -2.09 -9.29
CA ILE A 247 11.34 -2.94 -8.98
C ILE A 247 11.67 -4.36 -9.40
N ALA A 248 11.65 -5.29 -8.46
CA ALA A 248 12.05 -6.67 -8.69
C ALA A 248 11.05 -7.67 -8.11
N HIS A 249 10.85 -8.77 -8.84
CA HIS A 249 10.02 -9.89 -8.41
C HIS A 249 10.40 -10.41 -7.03
N LYS A 250 11.71 -10.50 -6.75
CA LYS A 250 12.24 -10.96 -5.47
C LYS A 250 11.69 -10.14 -4.31
N TYR A 251 11.75 -8.81 -4.39
CA TYR A 251 11.28 -7.91 -3.34
C TYR A 251 9.78 -8.00 -3.14
N ILE A 252 9.03 -8.02 -4.23
CA ILE A 252 7.58 -8.15 -4.24
C ILE A 252 7.14 -9.47 -3.60
N TYR A 253 7.81 -10.56 -3.96
CA TYR A 253 7.53 -11.90 -3.43
C TYR A 253 7.87 -11.99 -1.95
N THR A 254 9.08 -11.58 -1.55
CA THR A 254 9.53 -11.62 -0.15
C THR A 254 8.59 -10.83 0.75
N PHE A 255 8.20 -9.61 0.35
CA PHE A 255 7.26 -8.80 1.10
C PHE A 255 5.93 -9.52 1.32
N TYR A 256 5.31 -10.01 0.25
CA TYR A 256 3.99 -10.60 0.37
C TYR A 256 4.02 -11.94 1.11
N GLN A 257 5.09 -12.73 0.98
CA GLN A 257 5.27 -13.95 1.78
C GLN A 257 5.36 -13.66 3.27
N GLN A 258 6.09 -12.60 3.65
CA GLN A 258 6.29 -12.23 5.05
C GLN A 258 5.07 -11.52 5.66
N PHE A 259 4.45 -10.61 4.91
CA PHE A 259 3.42 -9.70 5.44
C PHE A 259 2.04 -9.89 4.84
N GLY A 260 1.93 -10.48 3.63
CA GLY A 260 0.65 -10.59 2.92
C GLY A 260 -0.41 -11.40 3.66
N GLY A 261 -0.01 -12.28 4.58
CA GLY A 261 -0.93 -12.98 5.48
C GLY A 261 -1.51 -12.11 6.60
N GLN A 262 -0.89 -10.98 6.94
CA GLN A 262 -1.35 -10.03 7.97
C GLN A 262 -2.31 -9.00 7.41
N ILE A 263 -2.29 -8.81 6.10
CA ILE A 263 -3.08 -7.78 5.46
C ILE A 263 -4.52 -8.28 5.37
N ASP A 264 -5.38 -7.65 6.16
CA ASP A 264 -6.78 -7.99 6.31
C ASP A 264 -7.67 -6.75 6.11
N ASP A 265 -8.97 -6.91 6.29
CA ASP A 265 -9.93 -5.84 6.04
C ASP A 265 -9.85 -4.68 7.01
N ALA A 266 -9.46 -5.00 8.24
CA ALA A 266 -9.34 -4.02 9.30
C ALA A 266 -8.12 -3.14 9.09
N ASN A 267 -7.05 -3.63 8.45
CA ASN A 267 -5.81 -2.88 8.32
C ASN A 267 -5.44 -2.46 6.89
N ILE A 268 -6.04 -3.06 5.86
CA ILE A 268 -5.61 -2.80 4.48
C ILE A 268 -5.87 -1.38 4.04
N HIS A 269 -6.99 -0.79 4.47
CA HIS A 269 -7.30 0.60 4.14
C HIS A 269 -6.33 1.56 4.85
N LEU A 270 -5.89 1.24 6.08
CA LEU A 270 -4.87 2.01 6.80
C LEU A 270 -3.51 1.90 6.12
N LEU A 271 -3.15 0.69 5.71
CA LEU A 271 -1.92 0.41 4.97
C LEU A 271 -1.92 1.17 3.65
N MET A 272 -2.99 1.00 2.86
CA MET A 272 -3.11 1.67 1.58
C MET A 272 -3.11 3.17 1.80
N ARG A 273 -3.91 3.74 2.69
CA ARG A 273 -3.88 5.18 3.00
C ARG A 273 -2.49 5.68 3.36
N ARG A 274 -1.79 5.00 4.27
CA ARG A 274 -0.44 5.38 4.72
C ARG A 274 0.56 5.37 3.58
N ILE A 275 0.59 4.33 2.77
CA ILE A 275 1.58 4.19 1.69
C ILE A 275 1.18 5.02 0.47
N TRP A 276 -0.10 5.04 0.16
CA TRP A 276 -0.67 5.58 -1.07
C TRP A 276 -0.83 7.09 -1.02
N GLU A 277 -1.57 7.58 -0.03
CA GLU A 277 -1.93 8.98 0.06
C GLU A 277 -0.73 9.81 0.51
N ASN A 278 0.10 9.25 1.39
CA ASN A 278 1.10 10.05 2.11
C ASN A 278 2.55 9.87 1.65
N GLN A 279 2.86 8.78 0.94
CA GLN A 279 4.26 8.43 0.65
C GLN A 279 4.60 8.42 -0.84
N ILE A 280 3.61 8.31 -1.72
CA ILE A 280 3.85 8.44 -3.16
C ILE A 280 3.91 9.93 -3.52
N PRO A 281 4.98 10.40 -4.19
CA PRO A 281 5.08 11.78 -4.63
C PRO A 281 3.88 12.20 -5.49
N LYS A 282 3.27 13.37 -5.20
CA LYS A 282 2.07 13.87 -5.91
C LYS A 282 2.29 14.05 -7.42
N ASN A 283 3.53 14.28 -7.85
CA ASN A 283 3.93 14.39 -9.25
C ASN A 283 4.02 13.04 -9.97
N ALA A 284 3.97 11.89 -9.27
CA ALA A 284 3.90 10.54 -9.86
C ALA A 284 2.48 10.17 -10.33
N LEU A 285 1.77 11.12 -10.96
CA LEU A 285 0.33 11.03 -11.23
C LEU A 285 -0.05 9.78 -12.05
N ARG A 286 0.74 9.39 -13.05
CA ARG A 286 0.40 8.22 -13.88
C ARG A 286 0.56 6.93 -13.09
N PHE A 287 1.56 6.85 -12.21
CA PHE A 287 1.69 5.71 -11.29
C PHE A 287 0.49 5.66 -10.35
N THR A 288 0.12 6.81 -9.78
CA THR A 288 -1.06 6.98 -8.93
C THR A 288 -2.33 6.46 -9.64
N LEU A 289 -2.63 7.00 -10.82
CA LEU A 289 -3.81 6.59 -11.59
C LEU A 289 -3.77 5.12 -12.00
N THR A 290 -2.59 4.60 -12.37
CA THR A 290 -2.46 3.19 -12.79
C THR A 290 -2.85 2.25 -11.67
N MET A 291 -2.39 2.47 -10.43
CA MET A 291 -2.76 1.59 -9.33
C MET A 291 -4.21 1.82 -8.89
N MET A 292 -4.71 3.06 -8.93
CA MET A 292 -6.14 3.35 -8.65
C MET A 292 -7.08 2.58 -9.59
N GLN A 293 -6.72 2.52 -10.87
CA GLN A 293 -7.47 1.75 -11.87
C GLN A 293 -7.37 0.24 -11.64
N THR A 294 -6.29 -0.23 -11.01
CA THR A 294 -6.10 -1.66 -10.81
C THR A 294 -6.64 -2.16 -9.47
N PHE A 295 -6.81 -1.30 -8.43
CA PHE A 295 -7.40 -1.73 -7.15
C PHE A 295 -8.72 -2.49 -7.32
N PRO A 296 -9.69 -2.03 -8.13
CA PRO A 296 -10.96 -2.74 -8.30
C PRO A 296 -10.83 -3.99 -9.19
N GLY A 297 -9.63 -4.42 -9.59
CA GLY A 297 -9.43 -5.53 -10.52
C GLY A 297 -10.08 -6.84 -10.06
N GLY A 298 -10.11 -7.11 -8.76
CA GLY A 298 -10.82 -8.25 -8.17
C GLY A 298 -12.34 -8.09 -8.08
N LEU A 299 -12.84 -6.86 -8.24
CA LEU A 299 -14.26 -6.48 -8.22
C LEU A 299 -14.80 -6.21 -9.63
N THR A 300 -13.99 -6.39 -10.68
CA THR A 300 -14.35 -6.04 -12.07
C THR A 300 -15.73 -6.54 -12.45
N SER A 301 -16.04 -7.82 -12.20
CA SER A 301 -17.35 -8.39 -12.53
C SER A 301 -18.50 -7.76 -11.74
N LEU A 302 -18.31 -7.51 -10.44
CA LEU A 302 -19.30 -6.84 -9.60
C LEU A 302 -19.58 -5.41 -10.09
N ILE A 303 -18.52 -4.68 -10.43
CA ILE A 303 -18.58 -3.32 -10.96
C ILE A 303 -19.25 -3.30 -12.32
N THR A 304 -18.91 -4.24 -13.21
CA THR A 304 -19.52 -4.36 -14.54
C THR A 304 -21.02 -4.61 -14.46
N ILE A 305 -21.48 -5.49 -13.57
CA ILE A 305 -22.92 -5.73 -13.33
C ILE A 305 -23.60 -4.44 -12.86
N GLY A 306 -23.08 -3.80 -11.82
CA GLY A 306 -23.67 -2.56 -11.29
C GLY A 306 -23.72 -1.43 -12.33
N ARG A 307 -22.64 -1.29 -13.13
CA ARG A 307 -22.58 -0.34 -14.24
C ARG A 307 -23.61 -0.64 -15.33
N ALA A 308 -23.76 -1.90 -15.73
CA ALA A 308 -24.74 -2.28 -16.74
C ALA A 308 -26.16 -2.00 -16.27
N ILE A 309 -26.49 -2.33 -15.02
CA ILE A 309 -27.82 -2.07 -14.45
C ILE A 309 -28.10 -0.58 -14.35
N LYS A 310 -27.10 0.22 -13.95
CA LYS A 310 -27.23 1.67 -13.88
C LYS A 310 -27.41 2.32 -15.26
N LYS A 311 -26.70 1.83 -16.27
CA LYS A 311 -26.63 2.41 -17.63
C LYS A 311 -27.81 1.98 -18.52
N TYR A 312 -28.34 0.79 -18.29
CA TYR A 312 -29.47 0.19 -19.03
C TYR A 312 -30.56 -0.18 -18.03
N ASP A 313 -31.16 0.83 -17.41
CA ASP A 313 -32.25 0.64 -16.44
C ASP A 313 -33.57 0.21 -17.11
N ASP A 314 -33.68 0.43 -18.42
CA ASP A 314 -34.74 -0.02 -19.32
C ASP A 314 -34.58 -1.46 -19.81
N PHE A 315 -33.44 -2.11 -19.55
CA PHE A 315 -33.25 -3.52 -19.86
C PHE A 315 -34.04 -4.39 -18.86
N ASN A 316 -34.63 -5.50 -19.32
CA ASN A 316 -35.47 -6.35 -18.47
C ASN A 316 -34.63 -7.23 -17.52
N TRP A 317 -34.01 -6.59 -16.53
CA TRP A 317 -33.23 -7.24 -15.48
C TRP A 317 -34.08 -8.18 -14.63
N GLY A 318 -35.38 -7.93 -14.48
CA GLY A 318 -36.31 -8.79 -13.75
C GLY A 318 -36.34 -10.22 -14.29
N ILE A 319 -36.44 -10.39 -15.61
CA ILE A 319 -36.37 -11.72 -16.25
C ILE A 319 -35.02 -12.38 -15.98
N ILE A 320 -33.92 -11.63 -16.13
CA ILE A 320 -32.58 -12.16 -15.88
C ILE A 320 -32.41 -12.63 -14.43
N PHE A 321 -32.90 -11.86 -13.46
CA PHE A 321 -32.82 -12.23 -12.05
C PHE A 321 -33.63 -13.49 -11.74
N ASN A 322 -34.79 -13.65 -12.37
CA ASN A 322 -35.61 -14.87 -12.25
C ASN A 322 -34.95 -16.08 -12.93
N MET A 323 -34.20 -15.88 -14.03
CA MET A 323 -33.44 -16.94 -14.69
C MET A 323 -32.25 -17.44 -13.85
N PHE A 324 -31.62 -16.54 -13.08
CA PHE A 324 -30.42 -16.83 -12.28
C PHE A 324 -30.60 -16.34 -10.83
N PRO A 325 -31.50 -16.96 -10.04
CA PRO A 325 -31.84 -16.49 -8.70
C PRO A 325 -30.65 -16.57 -7.74
N GLU A 326 -29.81 -17.60 -7.85
CA GLU A 326 -28.63 -17.78 -7.00
C GLU A 326 -27.56 -16.72 -7.27
N ASP A 327 -27.17 -16.52 -8.53
CA ASP A 327 -26.25 -15.44 -8.94
C ASP A 327 -26.76 -14.08 -8.46
N THR A 328 -28.07 -13.85 -8.54
CA THR A 328 -28.72 -12.62 -8.09
C THR A 328 -28.51 -12.41 -6.60
N VAL A 329 -28.87 -13.39 -5.77
CA VAL A 329 -28.67 -13.31 -4.31
C VAL A 329 -27.20 -13.13 -3.96
N ASN A 330 -26.29 -13.85 -4.62
CA ASN A 330 -24.85 -13.70 -4.40
C ASN A 330 -24.33 -12.33 -4.78
N TYR A 331 -24.81 -11.76 -5.90
CA TYR A 331 -24.48 -10.39 -6.29
C TYR A 331 -24.95 -9.38 -5.24
N PHE A 332 -26.19 -9.48 -4.75
CA PHE A 332 -26.71 -8.58 -3.70
C PHE A 332 -25.89 -8.63 -2.42
N ASN A 333 -25.62 -9.84 -1.95
CA ASN A 333 -24.80 -10.05 -0.77
C ASN A 333 -23.39 -9.48 -1.03
N GLY A 334 -22.85 -9.67 -2.22
CA GLY A 334 -21.56 -9.11 -2.62
C GLY A 334 -21.53 -7.58 -2.58
N VAL A 335 -22.51 -6.90 -3.18
CA VAL A 335 -22.61 -5.42 -3.16
C VAL A 335 -22.73 -4.92 -1.71
N THR A 336 -23.54 -5.59 -0.90
CA THR A 336 -23.74 -5.25 0.52
C THR A 336 -22.46 -5.46 1.34
N VAL A 337 -21.72 -6.53 1.07
CA VAL A 337 -20.48 -6.87 1.79
C VAL A 337 -19.32 -5.95 1.40
N VAL A 338 -19.28 -5.46 0.16
CA VAL A 338 -18.28 -4.47 -0.27
C VAL A 338 -18.57 -3.10 0.36
N ASP A 339 -19.84 -2.67 0.45
CA ASP A 339 -20.29 -1.39 1.04
C ASP A 339 -19.40 -0.18 0.69
N GLY A 340 -19.12 0.04 -0.59
CA GLY A 340 -18.27 1.16 -1.03
C GLY A 340 -16.76 0.98 -0.82
N ASN A 341 -16.30 -0.10 -0.16
CA ASN A 341 -14.89 -0.33 0.13
C ASN A 341 -14.10 -0.74 -1.14
N VAL A 342 -13.45 0.24 -1.76
CA VAL A 342 -12.59 0.05 -2.95
C VAL A 342 -11.42 -0.91 -2.72
N TYR A 343 -10.98 -1.07 -1.46
CA TYR A 343 -9.86 -1.96 -1.10
C TYR A 343 -10.30 -3.42 -0.89
N TYR A 344 -11.60 -3.72 -0.90
CA TYR A 344 -12.12 -5.08 -0.72
C TYR A 344 -11.49 -6.08 -1.71
N ALA A 345 -11.22 -5.63 -2.94
CA ALA A 345 -10.58 -6.40 -4.00
C ALA A 345 -9.23 -7.01 -3.61
N LEU A 346 -8.57 -6.45 -2.61
CA LEU A 346 -7.25 -6.87 -2.17
C LEU A 346 -7.31 -8.00 -1.12
N ARG A 347 -8.49 -8.35 -0.59
CA ARG A 347 -8.70 -9.49 0.32
C ARG A 347 -8.16 -10.79 -0.25
N ARG A 348 -7.34 -11.52 0.52
CA ARG A 348 -6.86 -12.85 0.14
C ARG A 348 -7.99 -13.76 -0.34
N ASN A 349 -9.12 -13.75 0.37
CA ASN A 349 -10.33 -14.46 0.00
C ASN A 349 -11.49 -13.47 -0.20
N LEU A 350 -11.98 -13.34 -1.44
CA LEU A 350 -13.11 -12.47 -1.76
C LEU A 350 -14.45 -13.03 -1.27
N GLY A 351 -14.52 -14.31 -0.86
CA GLY A 351 -15.74 -14.94 -0.38
C GLY A 351 -16.85 -14.94 -1.44
N ILE A 352 -18.02 -14.42 -1.07
CA ILE A 352 -19.19 -14.30 -1.95
C ILE A 352 -19.01 -13.30 -3.11
N VAL A 353 -17.97 -12.45 -3.03
CA VAL A 353 -17.61 -11.44 -4.04
C VAL A 353 -16.72 -12.03 -5.15
N LYS A 354 -16.49 -13.35 -5.16
CA LYS A 354 -15.79 -14.00 -6.27
C LYS A 354 -16.67 -13.97 -7.50
N THR A 355 -16.09 -13.64 -8.66
CA THR A 355 -16.77 -13.67 -9.97
C THR A 355 -17.52 -14.98 -10.23
N THR A 356 -17.01 -16.10 -9.73
CA THR A 356 -17.63 -17.43 -9.88
C THR A 356 -19.00 -17.55 -9.20
N CYS A 357 -19.33 -16.71 -8.22
CA CYS A 357 -20.59 -16.75 -7.49
C CYS A 357 -21.75 -16.07 -8.25
N TYR A 358 -21.46 -15.30 -9.29
CA TYR A 358 -22.46 -14.59 -10.11
C TYR A 358 -22.00 -14.49 -11.58
N ALA A 359 -21.43 -15.57 -12.09
CA ALA A 359 -20.76 -15.60 -13.39
C ALA A 359 -21.73 -15.36 -14.57
N ASN A 360 -22.98 -15.80 -14.46
CA ASN A 360 -23.97 -15.63 -15.53
C ASN A 360 -24.35 -14.15 -15.65
N LEU A 361 -24.62 -13.49 -14.51
CA LEU A 361 -24.92 -12.05 -14.49
C LEU A 361 -23.74 -11.22 -15.00
N ALA A 362 -22.52 -11.59 -14.59
CA ALA A 362 -21.29 -10.94 -15.02
C ALA A 362 -21.13 -10.97 -16.55
N TRP A 363 -21.42 -12.11 -17.18
CA TRP A 363 -21.36 -12.24 -18.63
C TRP A 363 -22.45 -11.44 -19.35
N ILE A 364 -23.71 -11.48 -18.87
CA ILE A 364 -24.82 -10.73 -19.47
C ILE A 364 -24.54 -9.23 -19.43
N ALA A 365 -24.09 -8.73 -18.27
CA ALA A 365 -23.71 -7.33 -18.11
C ALA A 365 -22.56 -6.92 -19.04
N GLN A 366 -21.56 -7.78 -19.20
CA GLN A 366 -20.46 -7.58 -20.13
C GLN A 366 -20.96 -7.47 -21.58
N GLU A 367 -21.77 -8.42 -22.04
CA GLU A 367 -22.29 -8.44 -23.41
C GLU A 367 -23.16 -7.21 -23.71
N LEU A 368 -23.98 -6.77 -22.76
CA LEU A 368 -24.75 -5.52 -22.90
C LEU A 368 -23.82 -4.30 -23.05
N LEU A 369 -22.81 -4.18 -22.19
CA LEU A 369 -21.86 -3.06 -22.25
C LEU A 369 -21.04 -3.06 -23.54
N ILE A 370 -20.69 -4.24 -24.08
CA ILE A 370 -19.96 -4.36 -25.34
C ILE A 370 -20.87 -4.08 -26.54
N ARG A 371 -21.99 -4.82 -26.67
CA ARG A 371 -22.84 -4.79 -27.87
C ARG A 371 -23.69 -3.53 -27.97
N VAL A 372 -24.17 -3.00 -26.85
CA VAL A 372 -24.99 -1.78 -26.80
C VAL A 372 -24.09 -0.55 -26.56
N GLY A 373 -23.15 -0.67 -25.63
CA GLY A 373 -22.35 0.46 -25.16
C GLY A 373 -21.04 0.71 -25.91
N GLY A 374 -20.62 -0.21 -26.77
CA GLY A 374 -19.37 -0.13 -27.51
C GLY A 374 -18.09 -0.31 -26.67
N GLU A 375 -18.19 -0.84 -25.44
CA GLU A 375 -17.05 -0.94 -24.51
C GLU A 375 -16.12 -2.12 -24.83
N LEU A 376 -15.46 -2.08 -25.99
CA LEU A 376 -14.61 -3.16 -26.51
C LEU A 376 -13.46 -3.56 -25.57
N SER A 377 -13.01 -2.68 -24.67
CA SER A 377 -11.97 -2.97 -23.69
C SER A 377 -12.32 -4.12 -22.74
N LEU A 378 -13.61 -4.41 -22.54
CA LEU A 378 -14.07 -5.51 -21.71
C LEU A 378 -13.91 -6.88 -22.37
N SER A 379 -13.82 -6.94 -23.70
CA SER A 379 -13.71 -8.20 -24.46
C SER A 379 -12.44 -9.01 -24.14
N GLY A 380 -11.34 -8.32 -23.84
CA GLY A 380 -10.04 -8.94 -23.57
C GLY A 380 -9.84 -9.41 -22.12
N TYR A 381 -10.78 -9.16 -21.21
CA TYR A 381 -10.59 -9.50 -19.80
C TYR A 381 -10.73 -11.01 -19.58
N ARG A 382 -9.69 -11.63 -19.02
CA ARG A 382 -9.59 -13.10 -18.88
C ARG A 382 -10.52 -13.68 -17.81
N GLY A 383 -11.11 -12.85 -16.95
CA GLY A 383 -11.97 -13.30 -15.84
C GLY A 383 -13.39 -13.71 -16.26
N TRP A 384 -13.78 -13.51 -17.53
CA TRP A 384 -15.11 -13.88 -18.03
C TRP A 384 -15.29 -15.37 -18.38
N LYS A 385 -14.26 -16.20 -18.14
CA LYS A 385 -14.26 -17.61 -18.54
C LYS A 385 -15.15 -18.44 -17.62
N CYS A 386 -16.45 -18.46 -17.89
CA CYS A 386 -17.37 -19.43 -17.32
C CYS A 386 -18.39 -19.89 -18.37
N PRO A 387 -18.76 -21.18 -18.41
CA PRO A 387 -19.91 -21.61 -19.18
C PRO A 387 -21.15 -20.92 -18.62
N VAL A 388 -21.88 -20.21 -19.49
CA VAL A 388 -23.08 -19.47 -19.12
C VAL A 388 -24.28 -20.40 -19.25
N ALA A 389 -24.97 -20.63 -18.13
CA ALA A 389 -26.23 -21.36 -18.13
C ALA A 389 -27.27 -20.60 -18.96
N GLN A 390 -28.09 -21.32 -19.73
CA GLN A 390 -29.16 -20.73 -20.54
C GLN A 390 -28.70 -19.59 -21.50
N LYS A 391 -27.44 -19.63 -21.96
CA LYS A 391 -26.85 -18.61 -22.84
C LYS A 391 -27.74 -18.21 -24.02
N SER A 392 -28.36 -19.18 -24.70
CA SER A 392 -29.25 -18.93 -25.84
C SER A 392 -30.45 -18.05 -25.49
N ALA A 393 -31.04 -18.23 -24.31
CA ALA A 393 -32.15 -17.41 -23.84
C ALA A 393 -31.68 -15.98 -23.51
N ALA A 394 -30.53 -15.85 -22.84
CA ALA A 394 -29.93 -14.54 -22.54
C ALA A 394 -29.54 -13.77 -23.82
N ASP A 395 -28.92 -14.44 -24.81
CA ASP A 395 -28.59 -13.84 -26.11
C ASP A 395 -29.84 -13.33 -26.85
N LYS A 396 -30.96 -14.08 -26.80
CA LYS A 396 -32.24 -13.64 -27.38
C LYS A 396 -32.77 -12.36 -26.72
N LEU A 397 -32.68 -12.27 -25.39
CA LEU A 397 -33.10 -11.07 -24.65
C LEU A 397 -32.23 -9.86 -25.01
N ILE A 398 -30.90 -10.04 -25.07
CA ILE A 398 -29.96 -8.98 -25.46
C ILE A 398 -30.23 -8.53 -26.91
N ALA A 399 -30.44 -9.47 -27.84
CA ALA A 399 -30.72 -9.16 -29.24
C ALA A 399 -32.07 -8.44 -29.43
N ALA A 400 -33.10 -8.87 -28.71
CA ALA A 400 -34.40 -8.21 -28.70
C ALA A 400 -34.29 -6.76 -28.19
N TYR A 401 -33.54 -6.55 -27.11
CA TYR A 401 -33.27 -5.21 -26.56
C TYR A 401 -32.53 -4.30 -27.55
N ILE A 402 -31.45 -4.79 -28.18
CA ILE A 402 -30.71 -4.04 -29.22
C ILE A 402 -31.64 -3.68 -30.39
N THR A 403 -32.47 -4.62 -30.84
CA THR A 403 -33.39 -4.41 -31.95
C THR A 403 -34.43 -3.33 -31.61
N GLY A 404 -35.05 -3.41 -30.43
CA GLY A 404 -36.03 -2.41 -29.97
C GLY A 404 -35.44 -1.01 -29.88
N ARG A 405 -34.24 -0.89 -29.30
CA ARG A 405 -33.54 0.39 -29.16
C ARG A 405 -33.19 1.02 -30.52
N ASN A 406 -32.73 0.21 -31.48
CA ASN A 406 -32.42 0.69 -32.84
C ASN A 406 -33.66 1.13 -33.61
N GLN A 407 -34.82 0.55 -33.30
CA GLN A 407 -36.10 0.87 -33.94
C GLN A 407 -36.81 2.06 -33.28
N GLY A 408 -36.24 2.63 -32.21
CA GLY A 408 -36.88 3.70 -31.44
C GLY A 408 -38.17 3.25 -30.76
N ILE A 409 -38.40 1.94 -30.64
CA ILE A 409 -39.52 1.38 -29.90
C ILE A 409 -39.23 1.62 -28.44
N GLU A 410 -40.10 2.36 -27.75
CA GLU A 410 -40.08 2.38 -26.29
C GLU A 410 -40.22 0.93 -25.82
N ILE A 411 -39.10 0.39 -25.33
CA ILE A 411 -39.08 -0.94 -24.75
C ILE A 411 -39.97 -0.82 -23.52
N VAL A 412 -41.08 -1.55 -23.54
CA VAL A 412 -42.16 -1.44 -22.55
C VAL A 412 -41.55 -1.38 -21.16
N ASN A 413 -41.71 -0.21 -20.53
CA ASN A 413 -41.27 0.04 -19.17
C ASN A 413 -41.84 -1.03 -18.23
N ASP A 414 -41.18 -1.24 -17.10
CA ASP A 414 -41.48 -2.15 -15.98
C ASP A 414 -42.94 -2.10 -15.41
N ASN A 415 -43.85 -1.36 -16.06
CA ASN A 415 -45.27 -1.21 -15.76
C ASN A 415 -46.19 -2.14 -16.58
N ASP A 416 -45.65 -3.04 -17.42
CA ASP A 416 -46.47 -4.11 -18.02
C ASP A 416 -46.98 -5.02 -16.88
N PRO A 417 -48.31 -5.12 -16.65
CA PRO A 417 -48.88 -5.91 -15.56
C PRO A 417 -48.54 -7.41 -15.64
N GLY A 418 -47.99 -7.89 -16.77
CA GLY A 418 -47.48 -9.25 -16.92
C GLY A 418 -46.05 -9.50 -16.43
N ILE A 419 -45.26 -8.45 -16.16
CA ILE A 419 -43.87 -8.60 -15.71
C ILE A 419 -43.84 -8.71 -14.18
N VAL A 420 -43.60 -9.92 -13.68
CA VAL A 420 -43.37 -10.17 -12.26
C VAL A 420 -42.08 -9.47 -11.83
N ARG A 421 -42.22 -8.31 -11.19
CA ARG A 421 -41.08 -7.57 -10.61
C ARG A 421 -40.39 -8.46 -9.58
N HIS A 422 -39.11 -8.74 -9.80
CA HIS A 422 -38.32 -9.41 -8.77
C HIS A 422 -38.29 -8.49 -7.54
N PRO A 423 -38.56 -8.99 -6.32
CA PRO A 423 -38.64 -8.17 -5.10
C PRO A 423 -37.36 -7.39 -4.77
N TYR A 424 -36.26 -7.65 -5.47
CA TYR A 424 -34.98 -6.98 -5.25
C TYR A 424 -34.65 -5.92 -6.32
N HIS A 425 -35.42 -5.76 -7.40
CA HIS A 425 -35.08 -4.83 -8.49
C HIS A 425 -34.99 -3.38 -8.00
N ALA A 426 -36.02 -2.88 -7.33
CA ALA A 426 -36.05 -1.52 -6.79
C ALA A 426 -34.93 -1.29 -5.76
N ARG A 427 -34.73 -2.25 -4.85
CA ARG A 427 -33.67 -2.21 -3.84
C ARG A 427 -32.26 -2.21 -4.47
N LEU A 428 -32.08 -2.89 -5.59
CA LEU A 428 -30.80 -2.92 -6.31
C LEU A 428 -30.50 -1.58 -6.96
N LEU A 429 -31.49 -0.98 -7.63
CA LEU A 429 -31.34 0.35 -8.21
C LEU A 429 -31.01 1.37 -7.12
N GLU A 430 -31.65 1.28 -5.95
CA GLU A 430 -31.32 2.11 -4.79
C GLU A 430 -29.89 1.87 -4.29
N LEU A 431 -29.47 0.61 -4.10
CA LEU A 431 -28.13 0.26 -3.65
C LEU A 431 -27.04 0.71 -4.64
N VAL A 432 -27.24 0.47 -5.94
CA VAL A 432 -26.29 0.83 -6.99
C VAL A 432 -26.22 2.34 -7.20
N LYS A 433 -27.36 3.06 -7.04
CA LYS A 433 -27.42 4.52 -7.15
C LYS A 433 -27.04 5.24 -5.84
N SER A 434 -26.87 4.53 -4.73
CA SER A 434 -26.48 5.13 -3.45
C SER A 434 -25.13 5.84 -3.52
N ASP A 435 -24.99 6.95 -2.80
CA ASP A 435 -23.75 7.76 -2.79
C ASP A 435 -22.54 6.95 -2.32
N LYS A 436 -22.73 6.00 -1.40
CA LYS A 436 -21.67 5.08 -0.93
C LYS A 436 -21.06 4.28 -2.08
N ASN A 437 -21.89 3.80 -3.00
CA ASN A 437 -21.45 2.94 -4.11
C ASN A 437 -21.07 3.73 -5.37
N ARG A 438 -21.23 5.05 -5.35
CA ARG A 438 -20.86 5.94 -6.48
C ARG A 438 -19.39 5.84 -6.85
N GLN A 439 -18.50 5.63 -5.87
CA GLN A 439 -17.08 5.44 -6.13
C GLN A 439 -16.76 4.09 -6.80
N LEU A 440 -17.55 3.04 -6.51
CA LEU A 440 -17.35 1.71 -7.10
C LEU A 440 -17.92 1.60 -8.52
N PHE A 441 -19.12 2.10 -8.74
CA PHE A 441 -19.83 1.95 -10.02
C PHE A 441 -19.62 3.12 -10.99
N GLY A 442 -18.89 4.15 -10.57
CA GLY A 442 -18.63 5.33 -11.39
C GLY A 442 -19.82 6.29 -11.52
N ARG A 443 -19.57 7.43 -12.17
CA ARG A 443 -20.60 8.42 -12.47
C ARG A 443 -21.50 7.96 -13.61
#